data_AF-A0A2D5VHH6-F1
#
_entry.id   AF-A0A2D5VHH6-F1
#
_cell.length_a   1.000
_cell.length_b   1.000
_cell.length_c   1.000
_cell.angle_alpha   90.00
_cell.angle_beta   90.00
_cell.angle_gamma   90.00
#
_symmetry.space_group_name_H-M   'P 1'
#
loop_
_entity.id
_entity.type
_entity.pdbx_description
1 polymer ?
#
loop_
_entity_poly.entity_id
_entity_poly.type
_entity_poly.pdbx_seq_one_letter_code
_entity_poly.pdbx_strand_id
1 'polypeptide(L)' 'MLLLHKQLSTEFEKQLEDLSPDQVLIDPRPEDILELDEIWSLVDSKANTAWLGFAIGRRRQQLVGRHLGKRDQVSANYLW' A
#
# COMPACT_ATOMS: atom_id res chain seq x y z
N MET A 1 -0.85 4.95 29.44
CA MET A 1 -0.38 5.04 28.04
C MET A 1 -0.75 3.82 27.18
N LEU A 2 -0.82 2.59 27.71
CA LEU A 2 -1.27 1.41 26.95
C LEU A 2 -2.75 1.44 26.51
N LEU A 3 -3.64 1.98 27.35
CA LEU A 3 -5.08 2.06 27.04
C LEU A 3 -5.38 2.97 25.84
N LEU A 4 -4.66 4.08 25.72
CA LEU A 4 -4.81 5.03 24.60
C LEU A 4 -4.34 4.43 23.26
N HIS A 5 -3.27 3.63 23.28
CA HIS A 5 -2.76 2.94 22.09
C HIS A 5 -3.75 1.90 21.55
N LYS A 6 -4.36 1.10 22.44
CA LYS A 6 -5.41 0.14 22.06
C LYS A 6 -6.64 0.84 21.51
N GLN A 7 -7.04 1.95 22.12
CA GLN A 7 -8.27 2.64 21.73
C GLN A 7 -8.12 3.42 20.42
N LEU A 8 -6.96 4.02 20.18
CA LEU A 8 -6.62 4.61 18.88
C LEU A 8 -6.52 3.56 17.78
N SER A 9 -5.95 2.37 18.04
CA SER A 9 -5.88 1.30 17.03
C SER A 9 -7.27 0.79 16.67
N THR A 10 -8.14 0.54 17.65
CA THR A 10 -9.50 0.04 17.40
C THR A 10 -10.39 1.04 16.67
N GLU A 11 -10.22 2.35 16.90
CA GLU A 11 -10.99 3.38 16.21
C GLU A 11 -10.46 3.62 14.77
N PHE A 12 -9.15 3.50 14.55
CA PHE A 12 -8.55 3.54 13.21
C PHE A 12 -8.94 2.30 12.39
N GLU A 13 -8.93 1.11 13.00
CA GLU A 13 -9.40 -0.15 12.42
C GLU A 13 -10.88 -0.09 12.02
N LYS A 14 -11.71 0.65 12.78
CA LYS A 14 -13.14 0.85 12.47
C LYS A 14 -13.42 1.80 11.32
N GLN A 15 -12.52 2.73 11.02
CA GLN A 15 -12.71 3.74 9.96
C GLN A 15 -12.16 3.30 8.60
N LEU A 16 -11.30 2.28 8.59
CA LEU A 16 -10.97 1.56 7.38
C LEU A 16 -12.15 0.61 7.12
N GLU A 17 -13.04 0.97 6.19
CA GLU A 17 -13.83 -0.08 5.52
C GLU A 17 -12.84 -1.18 5.13
N ASP A 18 -13.17 -2.44 5.42
CA ASP A 18 -12.32 -3.61 5.17
C ASP A 18 -12.30 -3.92 3.66
N LEU A 19 -11.97 -2.89 2.87
CA LEU A 19 -11.78 -2.96 1.45
C LEU A 19 -10.53 -3.80 1.24
N SER A 20 -10.68 -4.88 0.47
CA SER A 20 -9.52 -5.56 -0.04
C SER A 20 -8.67 -4.54 -0.79
N PRO A 21 -7.34 -4.60 -0.69
CA PRO A 21 -6.48 -3.61 -1.34
C PRO A 21 -6.68 -3.50 -2.86
N ASP A 22 -7.29 -4.51 -3.47
CA ASP A 22 -7.58 -4.51 -4.90
C ASP A 22 -8.87 -3.72 -5.22
N GLN A 23 -9.76 -3.52 -4.23
CA GLN A 23 -10.97 -2.70 -4.37
C GLN A 23 -10.66 -1.19 -4.41
N VAL A 24 -9.47 -0.78 -4.01
CA VAL A 24 -9.04 0.63 -4.05
C VAL A 24 -8.17 0.95 -5.28
N LEU A 25 -7.89 -0.04 -6.14
CA LEU A 25 -7.16 0.18 -7.37
C LEU A 25 -8.05 0.85 -8.41
N ILE A 26 -7.54 1.92 -9.01
CA ILE A 26 -8.22 2.70 -10.04
C ILE A 26 -7.44 2.54 -11.34
N ASP A 27 -8.12 2.03 -12.37
CA ASP A 27 -7.52 1.86 -13.70
C ASP A 27 -6.97 3.21 -14.20
N PRO A 28 -5.72 3.22 -14.69
CA PRO A 28 -5.11 4.43 -15.19
C PRO A 28 -5.67 4.74 -16.58
N ARG A 29 -5.67 6.02 -16.95
CA ARG A 29 -5.96 6.40 -18.33
C ARG A 29 -4.69 6.31 -19.19
N PRO A 30 -4.80 6.11 -20.52
CA PRO A 30 -3.63 6.05 -21.39
C PRO A 30 -2.71 7.27 -21.30
N GLU A 31 -3.25 8.45 -20.98
CA GLU A 31 -2.49 9.70 -20.81
C GLU A 31 -1.89 9.89 -19.40
N ASP A 32 -2.19 9.01 -18.45
CA ASP A 32 -1.71 9.18 -17.08
C ASP A 32 -0.23 8.84 -16.96
N ILE A 33 0.51 9.74 -16.32
CA ILE A 33 1.88 9.47 -15.89
C ILE A 33 1.81 8.79 -14.53
N LEU A 34 2.39 7.60 -14.43
CA LEU A 34 2.49 6.85 -13.18
C LEU A 34 3.84 7.12 -12.51
N GLU A 35 3.80 7.34 -11.21
CA GLU A 35 4.95 7.38 -10.32
C GLU A 35 5.03 6.05 -9.59
N LEU A 36 6.18 5.39 -9.71
CA LEU A 36 6.48 4.13 -9.03
C LEU A 36 7.34 4.43 -7.82
N ASP A 37 7.00 3.85 -6.68
CA ASP A 37 7.79 3.97 -5.47
C ASP A 37 7.72 2.68 -4.64
N GLU A 38 8.67 2.52 -3.73
CA GLU A 38 8.75 1.39 -2.81
C GLU A 38 8.96 1.87 -1.37
N ILE A 39 8.18 1.34 -0.44
CA ILE A 39 8.35 1.62 0.98
C ILE A 39 8.57 0.33 1.77
N TRP A 40 9.47 0.41 2.74
CA TRP A 40 9.68 -0.66 3.69
C TRP A 40 8.54 -0.69 4.70
N SER A 41 7.89 -1.85 4.83
CA SER A 41 6.77 -2.08 5.74
C SER A 41 7.09 -3.18 6.77
N LEU A 42 6.52 -3.01 7.96
CA LEU A 42 6.52 -4.01 9.02
C LEU A 42 5.07 -4.43 9.23
N VAL A 43 4.70 -5.63 8.78
CA VAL A 43 3.32 -6.11 8.83
C VAL A 43 3.11 -6.89 10.13
N ASP A 44 2.22 -6.40 11.00
CA ASP A 44 1.90 -6.93 12.32
C ASP A 44 3.05 -6.87 13.36
N SER A 45 4.26 -7.27 12.96
CA SER A 45 5.46 -7.30 13.80
C SER A 45 6.68 -6.70 13.09
N LYS A 46 7.61 -6.13 13.89
CA LYS A 46 8.89 -5.63 13.37
C LYS A 46 9.81 -6.71 12.79
N ALA A 47 9.55 -7.97 13.09
CA ALA A 47 10.26 -9.10 12.48
C ALA A 47 9.78 -9.38 11.04
N ASN A 48 8.55 -8.97 10.71
CA ASN A 48 7.92 -9.25 9.42
C ASN A 48 8.19 -8.11 8.44
N THR A 49 9.42 -8.06 7.96
CA THR A 49 9.84 -7.12 6.92
C THR A 49 9.22 -7.51 5.57
N ALA A 50 8.43 -6.61 5.01
CA ALA A 50 7.93 -6.69 3.65
C ALA A 50 8.16 -5.37 2.93
N TRP A 51 8.30 -5.41 1.61
CA TRP A 51 8.35 -4.23 0.77
C TRP A 51 7.00 -4.06 0.10
N LEU A 52 6.43 -2.87 0.26
CA LEU A 52 5.26 -2.45 -0.49
C LEU A 52 5.76 -1.63 -1.68
N GLY A 53 5.67 -2.19 -2.87
CA GLY A 53 5.76 -1.42 -4.10
C GLY A 53 4.37 -0.93 -4.51
N PHE A 54 4.30 0.26 -5.09
CA PHE A 54 3.04 0.81 -5.60
C PHE A 54 3.24 1.71 -6.82
N ALA A 55 2.16 1.85 -7.59
CA ALA A 55 2.06 2.79 -8.70
C ALA A 55 0.95 3.79 -8.40
N ILE A 56 1.27 5.09 -8.43
CA ILE A 56 0.32 6.19 -8.22
C ILE A 56 0.25 7.06 -9.47
N GLY A 57 -0.96 7.42 -9.89
CA GLY A 57 -1.11 8.40 -10.96
C GLY A 57 -0.72 9.81 -10.48
N ARG A 58 0.30 10.40 -11.09
CA ARG A 58 0.89 11.69 -10.67
C ARG A 58 -0.13 12.81 -10.49
N ARG A 59 -1.11 12.88 -11.40
CA ARG A 59 -2.10 13.98 -11.43
C ARG A 59 -3.25 13.79 -10.45
N ARG A 60 -3.85 12.60 -10.37
CA ARG A 60 -5.04 12.37 -9.52
C ARG A 60 -4.70 11.66 -8.21
N GLN A 61 -3.43 11.34 -7.99
CA GLN A 61 -2.92 10.65 -6.81
C GLN A 61 -3.71 9.35 -6.54
N GLN A 62 -4.14 8.70 -7.63
CA GLN A 62 -4.90 7.46 -7.57
C GLN A 62 -3.94 6.26 -7.49
N LEU A 63 -4.24 5.31 -6.62
CA LEU A 63 -3.50 4.06 -6.54
C LEU A 63 -3.92 3.18 -7.73
N VAL A 64 -2.96 2.81 -8.56
CA VAL A 64 -3.19 2.07 -9.81
C VAL A 64 -2.78 0.61 -9.67
N GLY A 65 -1.74 0.35 -8.88
CA GLY A 65 -1.25 -0.99 -8.63
C GLY A 65 -0.44 -1.04 -7.35
N ARG A 66 -0.31 -2.24 -6.80
CA ARG A 66 0.53 -2.50 -5.64
C ARG A 66 1.08 -3.92 -5.67
N HIS A 67 2.17 -4.15 -4.95
CA HIS A 67 2.71 -5.47 -4.69
C HIS A 67 3.34 -5.52 -3.30
N LEU A 68 3.05 -6.57 -2.54
CA LEU A 68 3.67 -6.81 -1.23
C LEU A 68 4.59 -8.02 -1.34
N GLY A 69 5.88 -7.83 -1.08
CA GLY A 69 6.85 -8.90 -1.28
C GLY A 69 8.25 -8.60 -0.77
N LYS A 70 9.24 -9.25 -1.38
CA LYS A 70 10.66 -9.00 -1.12
C LYS A 70 11.12 -7.80 -1.94
N ARG A 71 12.24 -7.19 -1.55
CA ARG A 71 12.93 -6.23 -2.41
C ARG A 71 13.83 -6.97 -3.39
N ASP A 72 13.24 -7.42 -4.48
CA ASP A 72 13.95 -8.10 -5.56
C ASP A 72 13.35 -7.75 -6.93
N GLN A 73 14.08 -8.14 -7.98
CA GLN A 73 13.66 -7.88 -9.36
C GLN A 73 12.33 -8.56 -9.70
N VAL A 74 12.05 -9.72 -9.10
CA VAL A 74 10.80 -10.45 -9.32
C VAL A 74 9.62 -9.60 -8.83
N SER A 75 9.75 -8.99 -7.66
CA SER A 75 8.74 -8.12 -7.06
C SER A 75 8.59 -6.80 -7.83
N ALA A 76 9.68 -6.23 -8.35
CA ALA A 76 9.65 -5.03 -9.18
C ALA A 76 8.86 -5.22 -10.49
N ASN A 77 8.94 -6.41 -11.10
CA ASN A 77 8.25 -6.73 -12.35
C ASN A 77 6.71 -6.81 -12.22
N TYR A 78 6.14 -6.78 -11.00
CA TYR A 78 4.69 -6.68 -10.82
C TYR A 78 4.16 -5.25 -11.07
N LEU A 79 5.04 -4.25 -11.15
CA LEU A 79 4.67 -2.84 -11.37
C LEU A 79 5.18 -2.29 -12.72
N TRP A 80 5.80 -3.13 -13.55
CA TRP A 80 6.41 -2.78 -14.84
C TRP A 80 5.72 -3.49 -16.00
#